data_AF-A0A3M1JGZ9-F1
#
_entry.id   AF-A0A3M1JGZ9-F1
#
_cell.length_a   1.000
_cell.length_b   1.000
_cell.length_c   1.000
_cell.angle_alpha   90.00
_cell.angle_beta   90.00
_cell.angle_gamma   90.00
#
_symmetry.space_group_name_H-M   'P 1'
#
loop_
_entity.id
_entity.type
_entity.pdbx_description
1 polymer ?
#
loop_
_entity_poly.entity_id
_entity_poly.type
_entity_poly.pdbx_seq_one_letter_code
_entity_poly.pdbx_strand_id
1 'polypeptide(L)'
;MAKRHRDLLAQLEPVGLNRYQITESDVQTVEKYLSIIQRGLGESTWQELVDFGGPYGTSILIHEIVEIRLLKARGVHPLRQSTRALRRLLAQHVEAHIIAIYEEHLYLQEVLNRLFGVTFEVATLIKANRGDDVDLQLFLESDVGVYIMEEHRVDEARQALARLKGETAS
;
A
#
# COMPACT_ATOMS: atom_id res chain seq x y z
N MET A 1 -4.95 10.81 20.54
CA MET A 1 -5.24 10.35 19.17
C MET A 1 -4.83 11.39 18.13
N ALA A 2 -5.46 12.58 18.06
CA ALA A 2 -5.12 13.60 17.04
C ALA A 2 -3.62 13.97 16.95
N LYS A 3 -2.91 14.05 18.09
CA LYS A 3 -1.46 14.29 18.08
C LYS A 3 -0.68 13.19 17.32
N ARG A 4 -1.01 11.91 17.58
CA ARG A 4 -0.37 10.75 16.95
C ARG A 4 -0.55 10.75 15.43
N HIS A 5 -1.74 11.08 14.94
CA HIS A 5 -2.02 11.11 13.51
C HIS A 5 -1.29 12.24 12.79
N ARG A 6 -1.19 13.41 13.42
CA ARG A 6 -0.37 14.52 12.89
C ARG A 6 1.11 14.19 12.91
N ASP A 7 1.60 13.56 13.99
CA ASP A 7 2.99 13.15 14.09
C ASP A 7 3.35 12.12 13.00
N LEU A 8 2.42 11.21 12.67
CA LEU A 8 2.58 10.30 11.53
C LEU A 8 2.62 11.04 10.19
N LEU A 9 1.63 11.90 9.91
CA LEU A 9 1.61 12.68 8.66
C LEU A 9 2.87 13.53 8.46
N ALA A 10 3.46 14.05 9.54
CA ALA A 10 4.70 14.81 9.49
C ALA A 10 5.93 13.97 9.13
N GLN A 11 5.88 12.65 9.32
CA GLN A 11 6.95 11.72 8.97
C GLN A 11 6.80 11.17 7.54
N LEU A 12 5.63 11.32 6.94
CA LEU A 12 5.32 10.83 5.59
C LEU A 12 5.75 11.83 4.51
N GLU A 13 5.83 11.33 3.29
CA GLU A 13 6.34 12.08 2.15
C GLU A 13 5.29 13.06 1.61
N PRO A 14 5.54 14.38 1.63
CA PRO A 14 4.53 15.38 1.30
C PRO A 14 3.98 15.28 -0.13
N VAL A 15 4.78 14.83 -1.09
CA VAL A 15 4.37 14.72 -2.49
C VAL A 15 3.27 13.66 -2.63
N GLY A 16 3.46 12.47 -2.07
CA GLY A 16 2.42 11.44 -2.03
C GLY A 16 1.16 11.91 -1.29
N LEU A 17 1.31 12.53 -0.12
CA LEU A 17 0.16 13.05 0.64
C LEU A 17 -0.68 14.04 -0.17
N ASN A 18 -0.03 14.97 -0.89
CA ASN A 18 -0.71 15.97 -1.70
C ASN A 18 -1.40 15.36 -2.92
N ARG A 19 -0.71 14.47 -3.66
CA ARG A 19 -1.26 13.79 -4.84
C ARG A 19 -2.55 13.06 -4.52
N TYR A 20 -2.56 12.30 -3.43
CA TYR A 20 -3.71 11.50 -3.02
C TYR A 20 -4.67 12.25 -2.09
N GLN A 21 -4.43 13.55 -1.83
CA GLN A 21 -5.24 14.38 -0.94
C GLN A 21 -5.49 13.68 0.41
N ILE A 22 -4.42 13.17 1.02
CA ILE A 22 -4.46 12.41 2.27
C ILE A 22 -4.62 13.39 3.43
N THR A 23 -5.63 13.14 4.26
CA THR A 23 -5.97 13.98 5.42
C THR A 23 -5.81 13.22 6.73
N GLU A 24 -5.84 13.95 7.86
CA GLU A 24 -5.90 13.34 9.19
C GLU A 24 -7.12 12.40 9.35
N SER A 25 -8.24 12.71 8.69
CA SER A 25 -9.43 11.86 8.70
C SER A 25 -9.21 10.53 7.97
N ASP A 26 -8.41 10.53 6.90
CA ASP A 26 -8.04 9.30 6.21
C ASP A 26 -7.17 8.42 7.12
N VAL A 27 -6.17 8.99 7.81
CA VAL A 27 -5.32 8.25 8.77
C VAL A 27 -6.16 7.64 9.90
N GLN A 28 -7.13 8.39 10.44
CA GLN A 28 -8.07 7.86 11.43
C GLN A 28 -8.93 6.71 10.90
N THR A 29 -9.30 6.78 9.62
CA THR A 29 -10.08 5.74 8.94
C THR A 29 -9.24 4.49 8.74
N VAL A 30 -7.98 4.64 8.31
CA VAL A 30 -7.02 3.55 8.13
C VAL A 30 -6.70 2.88 9.47
N GLU A 31 -6.42 3.63 10.54
CA GLU A 31 -6.17 3.03 11.87
C GLU A 31 -7.36 2.16 12.33
N LYS A 32 -8.59 2.64 12.13
CA LYS A 32 -9.80 1.87 12.44
C LYS A 32 -9.94 0.65 11.53
N TYR A 33 -9.74 0.81 10.23
CA TYR A 33 -9.84 -0.26 9.24
C TYR A 33 -8.86 -1.39 9.55
N LEU A 34 -7.58 -1.05 9.71
CA LEU A 34 -6.52 -1.98 10.10
C LEU A 34 -6.83 -2.66 11.44
N SER A 35 -7.35 -1.94 12.44
CA SER A 35 -7.73 -2.58 13.71
C SER A 35 -8.81 -3.67 13.56
N ILE A 36 -9.68 -3.59 12.54
CA ILE A 36 -10.72 -4.61 12.29
C ILE A 36 -10.11 -5.82 11.57
N ILE A 37 -9.19 -5.57 10.64
CA ILE A 37 -8.51 -6.59 9.84
C ILE A 37 -7.47 -7.35 10.68
N GLN A 38 -6.60 -6.63 11.37
CA GLN A 38 -5.47 -7.16 12.14
C GLN A 38 -5.92 -7.95 13.38
N ARG A 39 -7.06 -7.60 13.99
CA ARG A 39 -7.71 -8.43 15.03
C ARG A 39 -8.07 -9.84 14.56
N GLY A 40 -8.06 -10.11 13.25
CA GLY A 40 -8.23 -11.44 12.68
C GLY A 40 -7.00 -12.02 11.97
N LEU A 41 -6.06 -11.20 11.48
CA LEU A 41 -4.98 -11.63 10.56
C LEU A 41 -3.55 -11.50 11.13
N GLY A 42 -3.34 -10.89 12.30
CA GLY A 42 -2.08 -11.04 13.04
C GLY A 42 -0.87 -10.22 12.56
N GLU A 43 -0.99 -9.39 11.52
CA GLU A 43 0.12 -8.56 11.03
C GLU A 43 0.01 -7.09 11.44
N SER A 44 1.17 -6.45 11.61
CA SER A 44 1.33 -5.12 12.16
C SER A 44 1.52 -4.06 11.08
N THR A 45 0.68 -4.02 10.04
CA THR A 45 0.69 -2.98 8.98
C THR A 45 0.71 -1.56 9.54
N TRP A 46 0.07 -1.35 10.70
CA TRP A 46 0.10 -0.05 11.38
C TRP A 46 1.49 0.24 11.99
N GLN A 47 2.17 -0.79 12.50
CA GLN A 47 3.53 -0.68 13.01
C GLN A 47 4.51 -0.42 11.86
N GLU A 48 4.37 -1.10 10.72
CA GLU A 48 5.19 -0.83 9.53
C GLU A 48 5.04 0.62 9.04
N LEU A 49 3.80 1.13 8.99
CA LEU A 49 3.51 2.50 8.60
C LEU A 49 4.18 3.52 9.56
N VAL A 50 4.27 3.17 10.85
CA VAL A 50 4.98 3.97 11.87
C VAL A 50 6.50 3.81 11.77
N ASP A 51 7.00 2.61 11.49
CA ASP A 51 8.43 2.28 11.55
C ASP A 51 9.19 2.78 10.32
N PHE A 52 8.58 2.71 9.13
CA PHE A 52 9.27 3.09 7.90
C PHE A 52 9.19 4.60 7.61
N GLY A 53 8.05 5.25 7.87
CA GLY A 53 7.83 6.65 7.51
C GLY A 53 8.21 6.98 6.06
N GLY A 54 8.50 8.24 5.76
CA GLY A 54 9.07 8.66 4.47
C GLY A 54 8.26 8.20 3.26
N PRO A 55 8.92 7.94 2.11
CA PRO A 55 8.24 7.46 0.92
C PRO A 55 7.61 6.08 1.10
N TYR A 56 8.29 5.11 1.72
CA TYR A 56 7.76 3.76 1.83
C TYR A 56 6.52 3.68 2.75
N GLY A 57 6.54 4.32 3.91
CA GLY A 57 5.35 4.46 4.75
C GLY A 57 4.19 5.19 4.05
N THR A 58 4.51 6.09 3.11
CA THR A 58 3.50 6.78 2.30
C THR A 58 2.85 5.83 1.29
N SER A 59 3.60 4.90 0.70
CA SER A 59 3.04 3.90 -0.22
C SER A 59 2.05 2.98 0.50
N ILE A 60 2.39 2.53 1.72
CA ILE A 60 1.47 1.75 2.57
C ILE A 60 0.18 2.54 2.82
N LEU A 61 0.30 3.83 3.18
CA LEU A 61 -0.88 4.64 3.44
C LEU A 61 -1.74 4.88 2.18
N ILE A 62 -1.10 5.03 1.01
CA ILE A 62 -1.78 5.13 -0.28
C ILE A 62 -2.61 3.88 -0.55
N HIS A 63 -2.04 2.69 -0.37
CA HIS A 63 -2.73 1.41 -0.55
C HIS A 63 -4.05 1.40 0.24
N GLU A 64 -3.95 1.57 1.55
CA GLU A 64 -5.10 1.49 2.46
C GLU A 64 -6.18 2.54 2.12
N ILE A 65 -5.77 3.76 1.78
CA ILE A 65 -6.70 4.85 1.47
C ILE A 65 -7.42 4.60 0.15
N VAL A 66 -6.69 4.16 -0.88
CA VAL A 66 -7.27 3.87 -2.20
C VAL A 66 -8.30 2.76 -2.08
N GLU A 67 -7.97 1.65 -1.41
CA GLU A 67 -8.90 0.54 -1.22
C GLU A 67 -10.17 1.01 -0.49
N ILE A 68 -10.01 1.69 0.66
CA ILE A 68 -11.15 2.16 1.46
C ILE A 68 -12.02 3.15 0.68
N ARG A 69 -11.43 4.06 -0.09
CA ARG A 69 -12.17 5.05 -0.89
C ARG A 69 -12.95 4.38 -2.02
N LEU A 70 -12.36 3.39 -2.70
CA LEU A 70 -13.04 2.61 -3.74
C LEU A 70 -14.21 1.79 -3.17
N LEU A 71 -13.99 1.12 -2.03
CA LEU A 71 -15.06 0.42 -1.32
C LEU A 71 -16.21 1.37 -0.97
N LYS A 72 -15.90 2.55 -0.39
CA LYS A 72 -16.92 3.57 -0.08
C LYS A 72 -17.66 4.07 -1.30
N ALA A 73 -16.96 4.32 -2.41
CA ALA A 73 -17.56 4.77 -3.67
C ALA A 73 -18.55 3.74 -4.23
N ARG A 74 -18.33 2.45 -3.96
CA ARG A 74 -19.21 1.34 -4.32
C ARG A 74 -20.35 1.09 -3.31
N GLY A 75 -20.52 1.98 -2.33
CA GLY A 75 -21.53 1.84 -1.26
C GLY A 75 -21.14 0.84 -0.17
N VAL A 76 -19.89 0.37 -0.16
CA VAL A 76 -19.39 -0.58 0.85
C VAL A 76 -18.81 0.20 2.03
N HIS A 77 -19.26 -0.14 3.23
CA HIS A 77 -18.84 0.52 4.46
C HIS A 77 -18.06 -0.47 5.36
N PRO A 78 -16.76 -0.68 5.12
CA PRO A 78 -15.97 -1.72 5.81
C PRO A 78 -15.93 -1.52 7.33
N LEU A 79 -15.93 -0.27 7.80
CA LEU A 79 -15.92 0.06 9.23
C LEU A 79 -17.21 -0.31 10.00
N ARG A 80 -18.28 -0.73 9.31
CA ARG A 80 -19.55 -1.15 9.93
C ARG A 80 -19.71 -2.67 10.02
N GLN A 81 -18.67 -3.43 9.63
CA GLN A 81 -18.75 -4.87 9.45
C GLN A 81 -18.07 -5.61 10.60
N SER A 82 -18.55 -6.81 10.91
CA SER A 82 -17.78 -7.74 11.73
C SER A 82 -16.55 -8.23 10.94
N THR A 83 -15.49 -8.69 11.60
CA THR A 83 -14.28 -9.20 10.91
C THR A 83 -14.60 -10.29 9.89
N ARG A 84 -15.54 -11.21 10.19
CA ARG A 84 -15.96 -12.26 9.24
C ARG A 84 -16.72 -11.70 8.04
N ALA A 85 -17.60 -10.73 8.25
CA ALA A 85 -18.33 -10.07 7.17
C ALA A 85 -17.39 -9.24 6.30
N LEU A 86 -16.43 -8.55 6.93
CA LEU A 86 -15.39 -7.78 6.23
C LEU A 86 -14.57 -8.68 5.31
N ARG A 87 -14.07 -9.83 5.78
CA ARG A 87 -13.33 -10.77 4.92
C ARG A 87 -14.09 -11.19 3.67
N ARG A 88 -15.39 -11.47 3.81
CA ARG A 88 -16.24 -11.82 2.66
C ARG A 88 -16.42 -10.65 1.71
N LEU A 89 -16.60 -9.44 2.25
CA LEU A 89 -16.73 -8.23 1.45
C LEU A 89 -15.45 -7.92 0.68
N LEU A 90 -14.28 -8.03 1.32
CA LEU A 90 -12.99 -7.82 0.65
C LEU A 90 -12.79 -8.83 -0.48
N ALA A 91 -13.11 -10.11 -0.25
CA ALA A 91 -13.07 -11.13 -1.31
C ALA A 91 -14.04 -10.85 -2.48
N GLN A 92 -15.20 -10.24 -2.21
CA GLN A 92 -16.17 -9.84 -3.24
C GLN A 92 -15.76 -8.57 -4.00
N HIS A 93 -14.85 -7.79 -3.43
CA HIS A 93 -14.38 -6.52 -3.98
C HIS A 93 -12.86 -6.53 -4.19
N VAL A 94 -12.31 -7.68 -4.58
CA VAL A 94 -10.86 -7.88 -4.79
C VAL A 94 -10.25 -6.88 -5.78
N GLU A 95 -11.03 -6.40 -6.74
CA GLU A 95 -10.61 -5.34 -7.66
C GLU A 95 -10.18 -4.05 -6.93
N ALA A 96 -10.82 -3.70 -5.81
CA ALA A 96 -10.43 -2.52 -5.02
C ALA A 96 -9.02 -2.70 -4.41
N HIS A 97 -8.70 -3.91 -3.94
CA HIS A 97 -7.38 -4.29 -3.45
C HIS A 97 -6.34 -4.24 -4.58
N ILE A 98 -6.68 -4.77 -5.75
CA ILE A 98 -5.79 -4.77 -6.93
C ILE A 98 -5.49 -3.34 -7.40
N ILE A 99 -6.48 -2.45 -7.45
CA ILE A 99 -6.26 -1.04 -7.78
C ILE A 99 -5.40 -0.36 -6.71
N ALA A 100 -5.60 -0.67 -5.43
CA ALA A 100 -4.76 -0.14 -4.35
C ALA A 100 -3.29 -0.59 -4.47
N ILE A 101 -3.05 -1.87 -4.77
CA ILE A 101 -1.72 -2.40 -5.11
C ILE A 101 -1.12 -1.61 -6.27
N TYR A 102 -1.88 -1.40 -7.35
CA TYR A 102 -1.38 -0.67 -8.51
C TYR A 102 -0.93 0.76 -8.17
N GLU A 103 -1.77 1.52 -7.45
CA GLU A 103 -1.46 2.91 -7.06
C GLU A 103 -0.29 3.00 -6.06
N GLU A 104 -0.17 2.04 -5.14
CA GLU A 104 0.99 1.90 -4.24
C GLU A 104 2.28 1.79 -5.04
N HIS A 105 2.31 0.87 -6.01
CA HIS A 105 3.52 0.53 -6.75
C HIS A 105 3.83 1.53 -7.86
N LEU A 106 2.83 2.19 -8.45
CA LEU A 106 3.05 3.37 -9.30
C LEU A 106 3.73 4.49 -8.53
N TYR A 107 3.27 4.77 -7.32
CA TYR A 107 3.91 5.78 -6.47
C TYR A 107 5.35 5.38 -6.12
N LEU A 108 5.60 4.10 -5.78
CA LEU A 108 6.96 3.62 -5.54
C LEU A 108 7.85 3.74 -6.78
N GLN A 109 7.33 3.42 -7.98
CA GLN A 109 8.06 3.60 -9.23
C GLN A 109 8.53 5.05 -9.41
N GLU A 110 7.64 6.02 -9.18
CA GLU A 110 7.97 7.45 -9.28
C GLU A 110 9.01 7.88 -8.25
N VAL A 111 8.86 7.41 -7.00
CA VAL A 111 9.81 7.69 -5.91
C VAL A 111 11.19 7.13 -6.25
N LEU A 112 11.27 5.87 -6.70
CA LEU A 112 12.52 5.22 -7.06
C LEU A 112 13.21 5.92 -8.23
N ASN A 113 12.45 6.32 -9.23
CA ASN A 113 12.99 7.08 -10.35
C ASN A 113 13.56 8.43 -9.89
N ARG A 114 12.80 9.17 -9.07
CA ARG A 114 13.23 10.48 -8.59
C ARG A 114 14.43 10.42 -7.65
N LEU A 115 14.50 9.43 -6.75
CA LEU A 115 15.55 9.36 -5.73
C LEU A 115 16.81 8.62 -6.19
N PHE A 116 16.66 7.62 -7.06
CA PHE A 116 17.74 6.73 -7.45
C PHE A 116 17.97 6.65 -8.97
N GLY A 117 17.14 7.31 -9.78
CA GLY A 117 17.27 7.27 -11.24
C GLY A 117 16.92 5.92 -11.86
N VAL A 118 16.20 5.05 -11.13
CA VAL A 118 15.82 3.71 -11.59
C VAL A 118 14.31 3.60 -11.76
N THR A 119 13.87 2.95 -12.83
CA THR A 119 12.46 2.63 -13.08
C THR A 119 12.32 1.13 -13.22
N PHE A 120 11.24 0.59 -12.66
CA PHE A 120 10.88 -0.82 -12.73
C PHE A 120 9.42 -0.92 -13.11
N GLU A 121 9.05 -1.95 -13.86
CA GLU A 121 7.64 -2.24 -14.13
C GLU A 121 6.86 -2.55 -12.84
N VAL A 122 5.56 -2.24 -12.82
CA VAL A 122 4.71 -2.38 -11.63
C VAL A 122 4.69 -3.82 -11.13
N ALA A 123 4.55 -4.80 -12.03
CA ALA A 123 4.57 -6.22 -11.65
C ALA A 123 5.91 -6.64 -11.02
N THR A 124 7.02 -6.11 -11.53
CA THR A 124 8.36 -6.30 -10.93
C THR A 124 8.41 -5.76 -9.51
N LEU A 125 7.87 -4.56 -9.28
CA LEU A 125 7.82 -3.95 -7.95
C LEU A 125 6.92 -4.71 -6.99
N ILE A 126 5.75 -5.21 -7.43
CA ILE A 126 4.85 -6.03 -6.61
C ILE A 126 5.60 -7.27 -6.11
N LYS A 127 6.24 -8.00 -7.03
CA LYS A 127 7.04 -9.20 -6.71
C LYS A 127 8.24 -8.91 -5.81
N ALA A 128 8.85 -7.73 -5.97
CA ALA A 128 10.00 -7.34 -5.15
C ALA A 128 9.59 -6.90 -3.73
N ASN A 129 8.41 -6.29 -3.60
CA ASN A 129 7.92 -5.69 -2.37
C ASN A 129 7.25 -6.71 -1.43
N ARG A 130 6.49 -7.65 -2.00
CA ARG A 130 5.79 -8.72 -1.28
C ARG A 130 6.55 -10.02 -1.48
N GLY A 131 6.92 -10.69 -0.39
CA GLY A 131 7.66 -11.95 -0.43
C GLY A 131 6.82 -13.16 -0.86
N ASP A 132 5.50 -12.99 -0.98
CA ASP A 132 4.57 -13.99 -1.51
C ASP A 132 3.99 -13.55 -2.87
N ASP A 133 3.64 -14.54 -3.68
CA ASP A 133 3.14 -14.34 -5.04
C ASP A 133 1.62 -14.11 -5.09
N VAL A 134 0.91 -13.99 -3.96
CA VAL A 134 -0.56 -13.92 -3.95
C VAL A 134 -1.05 -12.61 -4.57
N ASP A 135 -0.51 -11.48 -4.09
CA ASP A 135 -0.85 -10.17 -4.63
C ASP A 135 -0.43 -10.02 -6.09
N LEU A 136 0.72 -10.61 -6.46
CA LEU A 136 1.19 -10.65 -7.84
C LEU A 136 0.22 -11.44 -8.73
N GLN A 137 -0.19 -12.63 -8.30
CA GLN A 137 -1.11 -13.47 -9.05
C GLN A 137 -2.46 -12.77 -9.24
N LEU A 138 -3.03 -12.19 -8.18
CA LEU A 138 -4.26 -11.42 -8.26
C LEU A 138 -4.16 -10.25 -9.24
N PHE A 139 -3.02 -9.55 -9.24
CA PHE A 139 -2.76 -8.44 -10.15
C PHE A 139 -2.68 -8.90 -11.62
N LEU A 140 -1.90 -9.95 -11.90
CA LEU A 140 -1.71 -10.51 -13.25
C LEU A 140 -3.01 -11.10 -13.84
N GLU A 141 -3.89 -11.63 -13.00
CA GLU A 141 -5.20 -12.18 -13.41
C GLU A 141 -6.28 -11.10 -13.62
N SER A 142 -5.98 -9.83 -13.31
CA SER A 142 -6.95 -8.73 -13.37
C SER A 142 -6.94 -7.96 -14.68
N ASP A 143 -7.98 -7.17 -14.93
CA ASP A 143 -8.07 -6.25 -16.09
C ASP A 143 -7.57 -4.83 -15.78
N VAL A 144 -6.91 -4.61 -14.63
CA VAL A 144 -6.56 -3.27 -14.11
C VAL A 144 -5.37 -2.63 -14.86
N GLY A 145 -4.62 -3.37 -15.68
CA GLY A 145 -3.54 -2.82 -16.49
C GLY A 145 -2.93 -3.77 -17.52
N VAL A 146 -1.88 -3.29 -18.20
CA VAL A 146 -0.99 -4.12 -19.02
C VAL A 146 0.22 -4.49 -18.17
N TYR A 147 0.54 -5.78 -18.13
CA TYR A 147 1.55 -6.29 -17.22
C TYR A 147 2.81 -6.68 -17.98
N ILE A 148 3.91 -6.03 -17.65
CA ILE A 148 5.25 -6.45 -18.02
C ILE A 148 5.98 -6.77 -16.73
N MET A 149 6.56 -7.96 -16.64
CA MET A 149 7.36 -8.37 -15.49
C MET A 149 8.80 -8.58 -15.93
N GLU A 150 9.71 -7.82 -15.32
CA GLU A 150 11.13 -7.89 -15.57
C GLU A 150 11.77 -8.85 -14.56
N GLU A 151 11.57 -10.17 -14.76
CA GLU A 151 12.05 -11.20 -13.82
C GLU A 151 13.54 -11.05 -13.42
N HIS A 152 14.38 -10.66 -14.38
CA HIS A 152 15.81 -10.44 -14.19
C HIS A 152 16.17 -9.22 -13.32
N ARG A 153 15.21 -8.34 -13.01
CA ARG A 153 15.41 -7.10 -12.23
C ARG A 153 14.73 -7.13 -10.86
N VAL A 154 14.07 -8.23 -10.50
CA VAL A 154 13.38 -8.36 -9.21
C VAL A 154 14.34 -8.14 -8.03
N ASP A 155 15.56 -8.66 -8.11
CA ASP A 155 16.56 -8.48 -7.05
C ASP A 155 17.05 -7.03 -6.96
N GLU A 156 17.22 -6.36 -8.10
CA GLU A 156 17.57 -4.94 -8.16
C GLU A 156 16.46 -4.07 -7.56
N ALA A 157 15.20 -4.36 -7.92
CA ALA A 157 14.01 -3.72 -7.35
C ALA A 157 13.92 -3.93 -5.84
N ARG A 158 14.20 -5.14 -5.36
CA ARG A 158 14.20 -5.47 -3.92
C ARG A 158 15.25 -4.66 -3.17
N GLN A 159 16.46 -4.53 -3.72
CA GLN A 159 17.52 -3.70 -3.14
C GLN A 159 17.12 -2.22 -3.10
N ALA A 160 16.47 -1.72 -4.16
CA ALA A 160 16.01 -0.34 -4.23
C ALA A 160 14.91 -0.05 -3.19
N LEU A 161 13.98 -0.99 -2.98
CA LEU A 161 12.94 -0.92 -1.95
C LEU A 161 13.52 -1.02 -0.53
N ALA A 162 14.49 -1.90 -0.30
CA ALA A 162 15.20 -2.01 0.99
C ALA A 162 15.85 -0.67 1.38
N ARG A 163 16.47 0.03 0.41
CA ARG A 163 17.02 1.37 0.63
C ARG A 163 15.94 2.39 1.02
N LEU A 164 14.72 2.30 0.47
CA LEU A 164 13.61 3.16 0.89
C LEU A 164 13.13 2.86 2.32
N LYS A 165 13.20 1.59 2.73
CA LYS A 165 12.88 1.13 4.09
C LYS A 165 13.94 1.51 5.13
N GLY A 166 15.08 2.07 4.70
CA GLY A 166 16.22 2.33 5.57
C GLY A 166 17.02 1.07 5.93
N GLU A 167 16.78 -0.04 5.24
CA GLU A 167 17.55 -1.26 5.40
C GLU A 167 18.89 -1.08 4.67
N THR A 168 20.00 -1.08 5.40
CA THR A 168 21.34 -1.19 4.79
C THR A 168 21.51 -2.58 4.21
N ALA A 169 21.96 -2.67 2.95
CA ALA A 169 22.31 -3.92 2.30
C ALA A 169 23.30 -4.69 3.20
N SER A 170 22.85 -5.84 3.71
CA SER A 170 23.66 -6.81 4.45
C SER A 170 24.52 -7.65 3.51
#